data_AF-A0A2G2IYR0-F1
#
_entry.id   AF-A0A2G2IYR0-F1
#
_cell.length_a   1.000
_cell.length_b   1.000
_cell.length_c   1.000
_cell.angle_alpha   90.00
_cell.angle_beta   90.00
_cell.angle_gamma   90.00
#
_symmetry.space_group_name_H-M   'P 1'
#
loop_
_entity.id
_entity.type
_entity.pdbx_description
1 polymer ?
#
loop_
_entity_poly.entity_id
_entity_poly.type
_entity_poly.pdbx_seq_one_letter_code
_entity_poly.pdbx_strand_id
1 'polypeptide(L)'
;MKSLFLITGLMVTGSIFVMPLCAQAEEVTATTLLRKGTVLTDADVLIKTNADEDQALIRTNYIGLELKRTVYAGHKISRTHVGPPILVKRNGPVTMVYRYGTMKLTAKGRALSAGSIGESVTIVNIGSRKKVYGIVSGPELVEISQ
;
A
#
# COMPACT_ATOMS: atom_id res chain seq x y z
N MET A 1 -6.02 -33.11 75.51
CA MET A 1 -4.86 -32.20 75.41
C MET A 1 -4.10 -32.51 74.12
N LYS A 2 -3.81 -31.46 73.34
CA LYS A 2 -2.81 -31.36 72.25
C LYS A 2 -3.21 -31.84 70.84
N SER A 3 -3.92 -30.93 70.15
CA SER A 3 -3.68 -30.40 68.79
C SER A 3 -2.85 -31.27 67.82
N LEU A 4 -3.53 -31.73 66.77
CA LEU A 4 -2.96 -32.23 65.51
C LEU A 4 -4.02 -31.93 64.43
N PHE A 5 -3.81 -30.96 63.53
CA PHE A 5 -4.44 -30.92 62.19
C PHE A 5 -3.92 -29.74 61.34
N LEU A 6 -3.50 -30.09 60.11
CA LEU A 6 -3.48 -29.29 58.86
C LEU A 6 -2.63 -28.02 58.78
N ILE A 7 -1.46 -28.15 58.13
CA ILE A 7 -0.74 -27.06 57.46
C ILE A 7 -1.06 -27.17 55.97
N THR A 8 -1.97 -26.31 55.50
CA THR A 8 -2.23 -26.05 54.08
C THR A 8 -1.13 -25.17 53.52
N GLY A 9 -0.47 -25.65 52.47
CA GLY A 9 0.67 -24.99 51.84
C GLY A 9 0.32 -23.83 50.92
N LEU A 10 1.34 -23.05 50.58
CA LEU A 10 1.42 -22.35 49.30
C LEU A 10 2.87 -21.96 49.02
N MET A 11 3.45 -22.54 47.96
CA MET A 11 4.77 -22.18 47.45
C MET A 11 4.71 -20.81 46.76
N VAL A 12 5.55 -19.87 47.20
CA VAL A 12 5.79 -18.60 46.50
C VAL A 12 6.95 -18.83 45.53
N THR A 13 6.63 -18.96 44.24
CA THR A 13 7.61 -18.78 43.15
C THR A 13 7.16 -17.57 42.34
N GLY A 14 7.96 -16.50 42.41
CA GLY A 14 7.69 -15.24 41.74
C GLY A 14 7.80 -15.38 40.23
N SER A 15 6.66 -15.54 39.56
CA SER A 15 6.52 -15.34 38.12
C SER A 15 6.35 -13.84 37.84
N ILE A 16 7.28 -13.28 37.07
CA ILE A 16 7.13 -11.97 36.44
C ILE A 16 5.99 -12.09 35.41
N PHE A 17 4.81 -11.62 35.78
CA PHE A 17 3.66 -11.52 34.88
C PHE A 17 3.87 -10.29 33.98
N VAL A 18 4.49 -10.51 32.82
CA VAL A 18 4.53 -9.51 31.74
C VAL A 18 3.13 -9.39 31.17
N MET A 19 2.42 -8.36 31.60
CA MET A 19 1.10 -8.00 31.09
C MET A 19 1.27 -7.54 29.63
N PRO A 20 0.61 -8.18 28.65
CA PRO A 20 0.65 -7.66 27.29
C PRO A 20 -0.20 -6.39 27.29
N LEU A 21 0.44 -5.24 27.06
CA LEU A 21 -0.27 -4.01 26.73
C LEU A 21 -1.10 -4.33 25.48
N CYS A 22 -2.42 -4.43 25.63
CA CYS A 22 -3.33 -4.45 24.50
C CYS A 22 -3.08 -3.16 23.71
N ALA A 23 -2.30 -3.28 22.65
CA ALA A 23 -2.07 -2.21 21.70
C ALA A 23 -3.40 -1.98 20.97
N GLN A 24 -4.20 -1.07 21.49
CA GLN A 24 -5.34 -0.45 20.83
C GLN A 24 -4.78 0.38 19.66
N ALA A 25 -4.39 -0.30 18.59
CA ALA A 25 -3.76 0.31 17.44
C ALA A 25 -4.79 0.41 16.32
N GLU A 26 -5.35 1.61 16.14
CA GLU A 26 -6.05 2.11 14.95
C GLU A 26 -6.15 1.05 13.83
N GLU A 27 -7.30 0.37 13.77
CA GLU A 27 -7.41 -0.90 13.05
C GLU A 27 -8.12 -0.67 11.71
N VAL A 28 -7.35 -0.15 10.75
CA VAL A 28 -7.76 -0.15 9.34
C VAL A 28 -7.71 -1.59 8.84
N THR A 29 -8.85 -2.18 8.56
CA THR A 29 -9.02 -3.61 8.26
C THR A 29 -9.57 -3.83 6.86
N ALA A 30 -9.13 -4.87 6.17
CA ALA A 30 -9.70 -5.25 4.87
C ALA A 30 -11.10 -5.88 5.02
N THR A 31 -12.07 -5.40 4.24
CA THR A 31 -13.43 -5.99 4.19
C THR A 31 -13.44 -7.35 3.50
N THR A 32 -12.62 -7.50 2.44
CA THR A 32 -12.58 -8.69 1.58
C THR A 32 -11.14 -9.15 1.33
N LEU A 33 -10.95 -10.18 0.51
CA LEU A 33 -9.63 -10.55 0.00
C LEU A 33 -9.15 -9.51 -1.02
N LEU A 34 -8.16 -8.72 -0.64
CA LEU A 34 -7.53 -7.73 -1.50
C LEU A 34 -6.19 -8.26 -2.00
N ARG A 35 -6.06 -8.40 -3.32
CA ARG A 35 -4.83 -8.93 -3.94
C ARG A 35 -3.78 -7.83 -4.05
N LYS A 36 -2.50 -8.24 -4.12
CA LYS A 36 -1.43 -7.34 -4.56
C LYS A 36 -1.82 -6.68 -5.89
N GLY A 37 -1.62 -5.38 -5.99
CA GLY A 37 -1.92 -4.58 -7.18
C GLY A 37 -3.34 -4.02 -7.22
N THR A 38 -4.15 -4.26 -6.18
CA THR A 38 -5.49 -3.69 -6.07
C THR A 38 -5.40 -2.26 -5.56
N VAL A 39 -6.07 -1.32 -6.23
CA VAL A 39 -6.24 0.05 -5.76
C VAL A 39 -7.36 0.06 -4.73
N LEU A 40 -7.07 0.57 -3.53
CA LEU A 40 -8.02 0.61 -2.42
C LEU A 40 -9.14 1.61 -2.69
N THR A 41 -10.37 1.12 -2.57
CA THR A 41 -11.59 1.93 -2.61
C THR A 41 -12.24 2.03 -1.23
N ASP A 42 -13.24 2.90 -1.08
CA ASP A 42 -13.96 3.08 0.20
C ASP A 42 -14.64 1.79 0.68
N ALA A 43 -15.09 0.92 -0.24
CA ALA A 43 -15.73 -0.35 0.12
C ALA A 43 -14.76 -1.41 0.67
N ASP A 44 -13.47 -1.28 0.36
CA ASP A 44 -12.45 -2.27 0.70
C ASP A 44 -11.88 -2.09 2.12
N VAL A 45 -12.14 -0.93 2.73
CA VAL A 45 -11.49 -0.49 3.96
C VAL A 45 -12.53 -0.27 5.07
N LEU A 46 -12.41 -1.03 6.14
CA LEU A 46 -13.13 -0.80 7.39
C LEU A 46 -12.21 -0.11 8.38
N ILE A 47 -12.58 1.08 8.84
CA ILE A 47 -11.82 1.83 9.84
C ILE A 47 -12.51 1.66 11.18
N LYS A 48 -11.86 0.97 12.10
CA LYS A 48 -12.23 0.97 13.51
C LYS A 48 -11.26 1.90 14.24
N THR A 49 -11.74 3.08 14.61
CA THR A 49 -10.98 4.01 15.45
C THR A 49 -11.73 4.33 16.74
N ASN A 50 -11.00 4.84 17.71
CA ASN A 50 -11.54 5.40 18.95
C ASN A 50 -12.23 6.74 18.63
N ALA A 51 -13.20 7.13 19.43
CA ALA A 51 -14.16 8.21 19.13
C ALA A 51 -13.55 9.60 18.81
N ASP A 52 -12.25 9.79 19.05
CA ASP A 52 -11.57 11.08 18.90
C ASP A 52 -10.79 11.24 17.57
N GLU A 53 -10.63 10.19 16.76
CA GLU A 53 -9.90 10.31 15.47
C GLU A 53 -10.85 10.54 14.30
N ASP A 54 -10.45 11.46 13.41
CA ASP A 54 -11.18 11.75 12.19
C ASP A 54 -11.01 10.62 11.16
N GLN A 55 -12.02 9.76 11.07
CA GLN A 55 -12.08 8.68 10.10
C GLN A 55 -11.92 9.18 8.65
N ALA A 56 -12.37 10.40 8.32
CA ALA A 56 -12.27 10.93 6.96
C ALA A 56 -10.82 11.23 6.58
N LEU A 57 -10.03 11.74 7.53
CA LEU A 57 -8.60 11.97 7.34
C LEU A 57 -7.85 10.65 7.16
N ILE A 58 -8.17 9.63 7.97
CA ILE A 58 -7.59 8.29 7.84
C ILE A 58 -7.94 7.71 6.47
N ARG A 59 -9.19 7.79 6.02
CA ARG A 59 -9.61 7.32 4.68
C ARG A 59 -8.77 7.92 3.56
N THR A 60 -8.56 9.23 3.59
CA THR A 60 -7.79 9.96 2.57
C THR A 60 -6.34 9.48 2.48
N ASN A 61 -5.79 8.89 3.55
CA ASN A 61 -4.44 8.32 3.55
C ASN A 61 -4.34 6.93 2.92
N TYR A 62 -5.45 6.22 2.70
CA TYR A 62 -5.46 4.85 2.14
C TYR A 62 -6.15 4.75 0.78
N ILE A 63 -7.23 5.50 0.56
CA ILE A 63 -8.00 5.45 -0.68
C ILE A 63 -7.15 5.95 -1.86
N GLY A 64 -7.23 5.24 -2.99
CA GLY A 64 -6.47 5.56 -4.20
C GLY A 64 -5.03 5.03 -4.19
N LEU A 65 -4.59 4.40 -3.11
CA LEU A 65 -3.31 3.70 -3.04
C LEU A 65 -3.43 2.25 -3.48
N GLU A 66 -2.36 1.71 -4.03
CA GLU A 66 -2.26 0.32 -4.45
C GLU A 66 -1.61 -0.54 -3.36
N LEU A 67 -2.17 -1.73 -3.14
CA LEU A 67 -1.63 -2.74 -2.23
C LEU A 67 -0.36 -3.38 -2.79
N LYS A 68 0.73 -3.30 -2.03
CA LYS A 68 2.02 -3.94 -2.36
C LYS A 68 2.03 -5.45 -2.11
N ARG A 69 1.08 -5.94 -1.30
CA ARG A 69 0.92 -7.35 -0.90
C ARG A 69 -0.55 -7.74 -0.84
N THR A 70 -0.82 -9.03 -0.92
CA THR A 70 -2.17 -9.57 -0.67
C THR A 70 -2.50 -9.46 0.82
N VAL A 71 -3.72 -9.00 1.11
CA VAL A 71 -4.29 -8.86 2.45
C VAL A 71 -5.64 -9.58 2.46
N TYR A 72 -5.85 -10.47 3.44
CA TYR A 72 -7.10 -11.22 3.59
C TYR A 72 -8.12 -10.40 4.36
N ALA A 73 -9.40 -10.74 4.21
CA ALA A 73 -10.48 -10.14 4.99
C ALA A 73 -10.17 -10.22 6.50
N GLY A 74 -10.53 -9.18 7.24
CA GLY A 74 -10.29 -9.11 8.68
C GLY A 74 -8.84 -8.82 9.08
N HIS A 75 -7.91 -8.64 8.15
CA HIS A 75 -6.52 -8.31 8.47
C HIS A 75 -6.26 -6.80 8.39
N LYS A 76 -5.39 -6.32 9.28
CA LYS A 76 -4.95 -4.93 9.32
C LYS A 76 -4.15 -4.52 8.06
N ILE A 77 -4.55 -3.42 7.46
CA ILE A 77 -3.84 -2.71 6.38
C ILE A 77 -3.01 -1.61 7.03
N SER A 78 -1.68 -1.79 7.02
CA SER A 78 -0.75 -0.75 7.48
C SER A 78 -0.37 0.17 6.32
N ARG A 79 0.02 1.41 6.63
CA ARG A 79 0.51 2.38 5.63
C ARG A 79 1.74 1.88 4.85
N THR A 80 2.53 0.97 5.42
CA THR A 80 3.66 0.32 4.75
C THR A 80 3.22 -0.70 3.68
N HIS A 81 1.99 -1.22 3.78
CA HIS A 81 1.44 -2.21 2.85
C HIS A 81 0.88 -1.55 1.57
N VAL A 82 0.73 -0.24 1.57
CA VAL A 82 0.16 0.54 0.46
C VAL A 82 1.22 1.46 -0.16
N GLY A 83 0.97 1.91 -1.38
CA GLY A 83 1.81 2.88 -2.07
C GLY A 83 1.07 3.54 -3.23
N PRO A 84 1.69 4.49 -3.91
CA PRO A 84 1.10 5.08 -5.11
C PRO A 84 0.82 3.99 -6.15
N PRO A 85 -0.28 4.12 -6.92
CA PRO A 85 -0.65 3.12 -7.90
C PRO A 85 0.34 3.10 -9.07
N ILE A 86 0.66 1.89 -9.51
CA ILE A 86 1.51 1.65 -10.67
C ILE A 86 0.66 1.92 -11.92
N LEU A 87 0.80 3.14 -12.44
CA LEU A 87 0.09 3.58 -13.65
C LEU A 87 0.75 3.07 -14.94
N VAL A 88 2.05 2.75 -14.89
CA VAL A 88 2.81 2.17 -15.99
C VAL A 88 3.41 0.85 -15.53
N LYS A 89 2.99 -0.26 -16.14
CA LYS A 89 3.49 -1.60 -15.84
C LYS A 89 4.74 -1.91 -16.65
N ARG A 90 5.67 -2.64 -16.05
CA ARG A 90 6.83 -3.21 -16.77
C ARG A 90 6.34 -4.08 -17.93
N ASN A 91 6.97 -3.92 -19.09
CA ASN A 91 6.60 -4.55 -20.36
C ASN A 91 5.20 -4.19 -20.87
N GLY A 92 4.51 -3.24 -20.23
CA GLY A 92 3.21 -2.75 -20.67
C GLY A 92 3.33 -1.83 -21.89
N PRO A 93 2.24 -1.70 -22.67
CA PRO A 93 2.14 -0.66 -23.68
C PRO A 93 2.14 0.71 -22.99
N VAL A 94 2.79 1.69 -23.62
CA VAL A 94 2.77 3.08 -23.16
C VAL A 94 2.61 4.02 -24.34
N THR A 95 1.92 5.11 -24.09
CA THR A 95 1.83 6.26 -24.99
C THR A 95 2.78 7.32 -24.49
N MET A 96 3.82 7.56 -25.28
CA MET A 96 4.79 8.62 -25.06
C MET A 96 4.25 9.91 -25.66
N VAL A 97 4.24 10.98 -24.89
CA VAL A 97 3.87 12.33 -25.31
C VAL A 97 5.10 13.21 -25.21
N TYR A 98 5.48 13.82 -26.33
CA TYR A 98 6.54 14.81 -26.37
C TYR A 98 5.93 16.16 -26.72
N ARG A 99 6.25 17.19 -25.94
CA ARG A 99 5.74 18.55 -26.14
C ARG A 99 6.90 19.49 -26.42
N TYR A 100 6.82 20.22 -27.53
CA TYR A 100 7.78 21.24 -27.90
C TYR A 100 7.03 22.48 -28.40
N GLY A 101 6.97 23.53 -27.56
CA GLY A 101 6.12 24.69 -27.82
C GLY A 101 4.65 24.29 -27.97
N THR A 102 4.06 24.58 -29.13
CA THR A 102 2.68 24.20 -29.49
C THR A 102 2.56 22.81 -30.10
N MET A 103 3.68 22.15 -30.42
CA MET A 103 3.70 20.84 -31.06
C MET A 103 3.57 19.73 -30.02
N LYS A 104 2.61 18.82 -30.22
CA LYS A 104 2.43 17.59 -29.43
C LYS A 104 2.67 16.38 -30.32
N LEU A 105 3.77 15.68 -30.10
CA LEU A 105 4.05 14.41 -30.75
C LEU A 105 3.62 13.27 -29.83
N THR A 106 2.97 12.26 -30.40
CA THR A 106 2.62 11.03 -29.67
C THR A 106 3.26 9.83 -30.35
N ALA A 107 3.81 8.94 -29.54
CA ALA A 107 4.45 7.72 -30.03
C ALA A 107 4.07 6.54 -29.15
N LYS A 108 3.99 5.35 -29.74
CA LYS A 108 3.78 4.11 -28.99
C LYS A 108 5.11 3.51 -28.57
N GLY A 109 5.16 3.08 -27.32
CA GLY A 109 6.33 2.47 -26.72
C GLY A 109 5.95 1.27 -25.86
N ARG A 110 6.97 0.58 -25.37
CA ARG A 110 6.84 -0.47 -24.37
C ARG A 110 7.71 -0.13 -23.17
N ALA A 111 7.13 -0.09 -21.98
CA ALA A 111 7.88 0.23 -20.78
C ALA A 111 8.83 -0.92 -20.40
N LEU A 112 10.07 -0.61 -20.03
CA LEU A 112 11.06 -1.56 -19.51
C LEU A 112 11.06 -1.62 -17.98
N SER A 113 10.58 -0.57 -17.32
CA SER A 113 10.39 -0.47 -15.88
C SER A 113 8.92 -0.18 -15.56
N ALA A 114 8.49 -0.53 -14.34
CA ALA A 114 7.21 -0.06 -13.82
C ALA A 114 7.40 1.32 -13.17
N GLY A 115 6.34 2.11 -13.09
CA GLY A 115 6.37 3.41 -12.43
C GLY A 115 4.98 3.92 -12.06
N SER A 116 4.96 4.70 -10.99
CA SER A 116 3.81 5.44 -10.49
C SER A 116 3.81 6.87 -11.02
N ILE A 117 2.75 7.63 -10.76
CA ILE A 117 2.68 9.04 -11.15
C ILE A 117 3.92 9.83 -10.71
N GLY A 118 4.52 10.60 -11.62
CA GLY A 118 5.73 11.40 -11.37
C GLY A 118 7.05 10.63 -11.34
N GLU A 119 7.03 9.29 -11.43
CA GLU A 119 8.27 8.49 -11.47
C GLU A 119 8.85 8.42 -12.89
N SER A 120 10.18 8.27 -12.96
CA SER A 120 10.89 8.08 -14.23
C SER A 120 10.81 6.62 -14.66
N VAL A 121 10.40 6.40 -15.92
CA VAL A 121 10.31 5.08 -16.53
C VAL A 121 11.16 5.00 -17.80
N THR A 122 11.82 3.86 -17.98
CA THR A 122 12.54 3.56 -19.22
C THR A 122 11.59 2.92 -20.22
N ILE A 123 11.61 3.35 -21.46
CA ILE A 123 10.69 2.91 -22.52
C ILE A 123 11.49 2.58 -23.77
N VAL A 124 11.05 1.58 -24.53
CA VAL A 124 11.52 1.33 -25.89
C VAL A 124 10.45 1.77 -26.87
N ASN A 125 10.81 2.62 -27.82
CA ASN A 125 9.93 3.00 -28.91
C ASN A 125 9.74 1.81 -29.87
N ILE A 126 8.49 1.49 -30.21
CA ILE A 126 8.18 0.30 -31.03
C ILE A 126 8.65 0.50 -32.48
N GLY A 127 8.56 1.71 -33.01
CA GLY A 127 8.95 2.01 -34.40
C GLY A 127 10.47 2.15 -34.57
N SER A 128 11.14 2.92 -33.69
CA SER A 128 12.58 3.19 -33.84
C SER A 128 13.48 2.23 -33.05
N ARG A 129 12.91 1.42 -32.15
CA ARG A 129 13.63 0.56 -31.20
C ARG A 129 14.63 1.29 -30.28
N LYS A 130 14.61 2.62 -30.25
CA LYS A 130 15.43 3.42 -29.34
C LYS A 130 14.87 3.38 -27.93
N LYS A 131 15.77 3.41 -26.94
CA LYS A 131 15.42 3.61 -25.53
C LYS A 131 15.18 5.10 -25.28
N VAL A 132 14.14 5.40 -24.52
CA VAL A 132 13.71 6.74 -24.16
C VAL A 132 13.37 6.75 -22.67
N TYR A 133 13.65 7.86 -22.00
CA TYR A 133 13.27 8.09 -20.61
C TYR A 133 12.14 9.10 -20.57
N GLY A 134 11.20 8.91 -19.67
CA GLY A 134 10.12 9.87 -19.48
C GLY A 134 9.48 9.73 -18.11
N ILE A 135 8.66 10.71 -17.76
CA ILE A 135 7.95 10.81 -16.48
C ILE A 135 6.52 10.33 -16.66
N VAL A 136 6.06 9.43 -15.79
CA VAL A 136 4.67 8.97 -15.81
C VAL A 136 3.74 10.14 -15.49
N SER A 137 2.86 10.45 -16.43
CA SER A 137 1.87 11.54 -16.32
C SER A 137 0.45 11.00 -16.11
N GLY A 138 0.21 9.72 -16.40
CA GLY A 138 -1.09 9.09 -16.20
C GLY A 138 -1.09 7.60 -16.54
N PRO A 139 -2.28 6.96 -16.55
CA PRO A 139 -2.44 5.56 -16.92
C PRO A 139 -1.90 5.30 -18.32
N GLU A 140 -0.86 4.46 -18.42
CA GLU A 140 -0.17 4.15 -19.68
C GLU A 140 0.37 5.40 -20.44
N LEU A 141 0.53 6.54 -19.76
CA LEU A 141 0.90 7.81 -20.36
C LEU A 141 2.20 8.33 -19.75
N VAL A 142 3.16 8.67 -20.61
CA VAL A 142 4.47 9.14 -20.20
C VAL A 142 4.83 10.40 -20.98
N GLU A 143 5.24 11.44 -20.27
CA GLU A 143 5.77 12.66 -20.88
C GLU A 143 7.30 12.58 -21.02
N ILE A 144 7.79 12.93 -22.20
CA ILE A 144 9.21 13.01 -22.52
C ILE A 144 9.58 14.49 -22.58
N SER A 145 10.66 14.89 -21.93
CA SER A 145 11.14 16.28 -21.85
C SER A 145 12.58 16.45 -22.37
N GLN A 146 12.96 15.72 -23.42
CA GLN A 146 14.30 15.80 -24.01
C GLN A 146 14.42 16.77 -25.18
#